data_AF-A0A7Z9K782-F1
#
_entry.id   AF-A0A7Z9K782-F1
#
_cell.length_a   1.000
_cell.length_b   1.000
_cell.length_c   1.000
_cell.angle_alpha   90.00
_cell.angle_beta   90.00
_cell.angle_gamma   90.00
#
_symmetry.space_group_name_H-M   'P 1'
#
loop_
_entity.id
_entity.type
_entity.pdbx_description
1 polymer ?
#
loop_
_entity_poly.entity_id
_entity_poly.type
_entity_poly.pdbx_seq_one_letter_code
_entity_poly.pdbx_strand_id
1 'polypeptide(L)'
;MMFEYFPTNYPWSMATVMAVNAGGVISEIDEVLSNLRDIAGANDEKANQAWHDAWSKLGERNRRLAEVDANLNFNVSSGEKLLRAACYFMTAERMCKSNSPLRLKTYKKMLDCFNLGVRSLRDPVTRVEI
;
A
#
# COMPACT_ATOMS: atom_id res chain seq x y z
N MET A 1 -17.43 -17.77 -3.94
CA MET A 1 -17.50 -16.53 -4.73
C MET A 1 -16.67 -15.47 -3.99
N MET A 2 -15.82 -14.72 -4.69
CA MET A 2 -14.95 -13.70 -4.10
C MET A 2 -15.67 -12.34 -4.08
N PHE A 3 -15.39 -11.50 -3.08
CA PHE A 3 -15.85 -10.10 -3.08
C PHE A 3 -15.08 -9.30 -4.14
N GLU A 4 -15.80 -8.59 -5.00
CA GLU A 4 -15.23 -7.79 -6.10
C GLU A 4 -15.44 -6.30 -5.84
N TYR A 5 -14.39 -5.61 -5.43
CA TYR A 5 -14.42 -4.15 -5.26
C TYR A 5 -14.51 -3.42 -6.62
N PHE A 6 -13.90 -4.01 -7.66
CA PHE A 6 -13.98 -3.60 -9.06
C PHE A 6 -14.54 -4.76 -9.89
N PRO A 7 -15.87 -4.82 -10.14
CA PRO A 7 -16.49 -5.91 -10.90
C PRO A 7 -15.98 -6.06 -12.33
N THR A 8 -15.44 -4.98 -12.91
CA THR A 8 -14.87 -4.96 -14.27
C THR A 8 -13.37 -5.23 -14.31
N ASN A 9 -12.71 -5.41 -13.16
CA ASN A 9 -11.26 -5.60 -13.07
C ASN A 9 -10.89 -6.54 -11.90
N TYR A 10 -10.85 -7.84 -12.20
CA TYR A 10 -10.50 -8.87 -11.23
C TYR A 10 -9.12 -8.69 -10.58
N PRO A 11 -8.02 -8.39 -11.31
CA PRO A 11 -6.72 -8.13 -10.70
C PRO A 11 -6.73 -7.02 -9.64
N TRP A 12 -7.46 -5.92 -9.89
CA TRP A 12 -7.62 -4.83 -8.93
C TRP A 12 -8.45 -5.24 -7.72
N SER A 13 -9.55 -5.99 -7.93
CA SER A 13 -10.35 -6.56 -6.84
C SER A 13 -9.52 -7.48 -5.95
N MET A 14 -8.76 -8.38 -6.55
CA MET A 14 -7.89 -9.30 -5.82
C MET A 14 -6.83 -8.56 -5.01
N ALA A 15 -6.14 -7.59 -5.61
CA ALA A 15 -5.15 -6.78 -4.92
C ALA A 15 -5.75 -5.98 -3.74
N THR A 16 -6.96 -5.44 -3.93
CA THR A 16 -7.68 -4.69 -2.88
C THR A 16 -8.03 -5.60 -1.70
N VAL A 17 -8.59 -6.78 -1.95
CA VAL A 17 -8.92 -7.76 -0.90
C VAL A 17 -7.66 -8.25 -0.17
N MET A 18 -6.56 -8.48 -0.90
CA MET A 18 -5.27 -8.83 -0.29
C MET A 18 -4.78 -7.73 0.66
N ALA A 19 -4.89 -6.46 0.26
CA ALA A 19 -4.47 -5.34 1.10
C ALA A 19 -5.30 -5.24 2.39
N VAL A 20 -6.63 -5.42 2.29
CA VAL A 20 -7.53 -5.45 3.46
C VAL A 20 -7.13 -6.58 4.42
N ASN A 21 -6.93 -7.79 3.90
CA ASN A 21 -6.52 -8.94 4.72
C ASN A 21 -5.12 -8.81 5.33
N ALA A 22 -4.27 -7.97 4.74
CA ALA A 22 -2.92 -7.67 5.24
C ALA A 22 -2.88 -6.50 6.24
N GLY A 23 -4.03 -6.01 6.73
CA GLY A 23 -4.12 -4.93 7.72
C GLY A 23 -4.48 -3.55 7.15
N GLY A 24 -4.89 -3.47 5.88
CA GLY A 24 -5.44 -2.27 5.27
C GLY A 24 -6.80 -1.90 5.85
N VAL A 25 -7.07 -0.59 5.98
CA VAL A 25 -8.33 -0.08 6.52
C VAL A 25 -9.29 0.23 5.37
N ILE A 26 -10.41 -0.47 5.30
CA ILE A 26 -11.35 -0.39 4.17
C ILE A 26 -11.86 1.02 3.89
N SER A 27 -12.09 1.84 4.93
CA SER A 27 -12.54 3.23 4.74
C SER A 27 -11.46 4.13 4.14
N GLU A 28 -10.19 3.94 4.51
CA GLU A 28 -9.07 4.65 3.88
C GLU A 28 -8.91 4.25 2.41
N ILE A 29 -9.08 2.95 2.13
CA ILE A 29 -8.98 2.38 0.79
C ILE A 29 -10.12 2.91 -0.09
N ASP A 30 -11.36 2.87 0.39
CA ASP A 30 -12.53 3.32 -0.36
C ASP A 30 -12.45 4.82 -0.72
N GLU A 31 -11.90 5.64 0.18
CA GLU A 31 -11.67 7.07 -0.04
C GLU A 31 -10.88 7.37 -1.33
N VAL A 32 -9.89 6.55 -1.67
CA VAL A 32 -9.05 6.77 -2.86
C VAL A 32 -9.45 5.92 -4.06
N LEU A 33 -10.08 4.77 -3.84
CA LEU A 33 -10.41 3.82 -4.90
C LEU A 33 -11.81 4.01 -5.49
N SER A 34 -12.75 4.60 -4.75
CA SER A 34 -14.11 4.83 -5.22
C SER A 34 -14.16 5.57 -6.57
N ASN A 35 -13.34 6.61 -6.73
CA ASN A 35 -13.22 7.39 -7.96
C ASN A 35 -12.59 6.63 -9.14
N LEU A 36 -11.96 5.47 -8.90
CA LEU A 36 -11.33 4.68 -9.94
C LEU A 36 -12.29 3.64 -10.55
N ARG A 37 -13.50 3.49 -10.01
CA ARG A 37 -14.47 2.49 -10.48
C ARG A 37 -14.85 2.67 -11.95
N ASP A 38 -14.99 3.92 -12.39
CA ASP A 38 -15.37 4.24 -13.77
C ASP A 38 -14.27 3.91 -14.80
N ILE A 39 -13.01 3.89 -14.37
CA ILE A 39 -11.86 3.64 -15.26
C ILE A 39 -11.28 2.23 -15.12
N ALA A 40 -11.70 1.47 -14.11
CA ALA A 40 -11.14 0.15 -13.81
C ALA A 40 -11.23 -0.82 -15.02
N GLY A 41 -12.29 -0.72 -15.82
CA GLY A 41 -12.49 -1.56 -17.01
C GLY A 41 -11.57 -1.23 -18.20
N ALA A 42 -10.95 -0.05 -18.23
CA ALA A 42 -10.09 0.36 -19.35
C ALA A 42 -8.80 -0.48 -19.42
N ASN A 43 -8.27 -0.88 -18.25
CA ASN A 43 -7.07 -1.72 -18.11
C ASN A 43 -5.86 -1.25 -18.94
N ASP A 44 -5.70 0.06 -19.10
CA ASP A 44 -4.63 0.68 -19.87
C ASP A 44 -3.56 1.30 -18.94
N GLU A 45 -2.53 1.93 -19.54
CA GLU A 45 -1.45 2.56 -18.80
C GLU A 45 -1.92 3.71 -17.91
N LYS A 46 -2.97 4.44 -18.33
CA LYS A 46 -3.54 5.55 -17.55
C LYS A 46 -4.30 5.03 -16.33
N ALA A 47 -5.10 3.97 -16.49
CA ALA A 47 -5.79 3.31 -15.39
C ALA A 47 -4.78 2.74 -14.37
N ASN A 48 -3.74 2.06 -14.85
CA ASN A 48 -2.69 1.51 -13.98
C ASN A 48 -1.88 2.60 -13.25
N GLN A 49 -1.65 3.75 -13.88
CA GLN A 49 -1.04 4.90 -13.20
C GLN A 49 -1.97 5.47 -12.12
N ALA A 50 -3.27 5.60 -12.41
CA ALA A 50 -4.24 6.09 -11.43
C ALA A 50 -4.36 5.15 -10.21
N TRP A 51 -4.31 3.83 -10.42
CA TRP A 51 -4.17 2.84 -9.35
C TRP A 51 -2.93 3.10 -8.49
N HIS A 52 -1.77 3.20 -9.14
CA HIS A 52 -0.50 3.42 -8.44
C HIS A 52 -0.52 4.70 -7.60
N ASP A 53 -1.03 5.79 -8.16
CA ASP A 53 -1.10 7.09 -7.49
C ASP A 53 -2.04 7.05 -6.28
N ALA A 54 -3.20 6.41 -6.42
CA ALA A 54 -4.18 6.28 -5.33
C ALA A 54 -3.59 5.52 -4.12
N TRP A 55 -2.99 4.36 -4.36
CA TRP A 55 -2.36 3.58 -3.29
C TRP A 55 -1.09 4.25 -2.74
N SER A 56 -0.26 4.85 -3.59
CA SER A 56 0.93 5.59 -3.16
C SER A 56 0.57 6.78 -2.28
N LYS A 57 -0.54 7.46 -2.57
CA LYS A 57 -1.08 8.54 -1.73
C LYS A 57 -1.42 8.05 -0.32
N LEU A 58 -2.03 6.87 -0.19
CA LEU A 58 -2.33 6.27 1.11
C LEU A 58 -1.07 5.85 1.86
N GLY A 59 -0.11 5.23 1.17
CA GLY A 59 1.18 4.86 1.74
C GLY A 59 1.92 6.09 2.30
N GLU A 60 1.98 7.17 1.52
CA GLU A 60 2.62 8.41 1.93
C GLU A 60 1.89 9.10 3.09
N ARG A 61 0.55 9.09 3.09
CA ARG A 61 -0.26 9.60 4.21
C ARG A 61 0.07 8.86 5.51
N ASN A 62 0.05 7.53 5.49
CA ASN A 62 0.31 6.72 6.67
C ASN A 62 1.77 6.86 7.14
N ARG A 63 2.72 6.96 6.22
CA ARG A 63 4.13 7.26 6.54
C ARG A 63 4.27 8.58 7.31
N ARG A 64 3.63 9.67 6.84
CA ARG A 64 3.66 10.97 7.53
C ARG A 64 2.99 10.93 8.90
N LEU A 65 1.85 10.24 9.02
CA LEU A 65 1.18 10.07 10.31
C LEU A 65 2.05 9.27 11.30
N ALA A 66 2.78 8.27 10.82
CA ALA A 66 3.72 7.53 11.64
C ALA A 66 4.92 8.38 12.10
N GLU A 67 5.40 9.30 11.26
CA GLU A 67 6.45 10.26 11.64
C GLU A 67 5.97 11.19 12.76
N VAL A 68 4.72 11.67 12.69
CA VAL A 68 4.12 12.46 13.77
C VAL A 68 4.09 11.67 15.08
N ASP A 69 3.63 10.42 15.04
CA ASP A 69 3.59 9.56 16.22
C ASP A 69 4.99 9.27 16.79
N ALA A 70 5.98 9.04 15.93
CA ALA A 70 7.35 8.80 16.34
C ALA A 70 7.94 10.02 17.07
N ASN A 71 7.68 11.23 16.58
CA ASN A 71 8.11 12.48 17.22
C ASN A 71 7.46 12.69 18.60
N LEU A 72 6.33 12.05 18.86
CA LEU A 72 5.64 12.05 20.16
C LEU A 72 5.99 10.83 21.03
N ASN A 73 6.95 9.99 20.60
CA ASN A 73 7.33 8.72 21.23
C ASN A 73 6.21 7.66 21.29
N PHE A 74 5.20 7.76 20.42
CA PHE A 74 4.13 6.76 20.29
C PHE A 74 4.54 5.60 19.37
N ASN A 75 5.53 4.84 19.80
CA ASN A 75 6.21 3.82 18.99
C ASN A 75 5.26 2.76 18.42
N VAL A 76 4.29 2.26 19.20
CA VAL A 76 3.34 1.24 18.73
C VAL A 76 2.48 1.79 17.60
N SER A 77 1.89 2.97 17.81
CA SER A 77 1.03 3.61 16.80
C SER A 77 1.82 3.99 15.54
N SER A 78 3.07 4.44 15.69
CA SER A 78 3.98 4.70 14.57
C SER A 78 4.26 3.41 13.78
N GLY A 79 4.58 2.32 14.48
CA GLY A 79 4.87 1.02 13.89
C GLY A 79 3.71 0.46 13.07
N GLU A 80 2.50 0.44 13.64
CA GLU A 80 1.28 -0.01 12.95
C GLU A 80 1.00 0.78 11.66
N LYS A 81 1.16 2.12 11.72
CA LYS A 81 0.99 2.99 10.55
C LYS A 81 2.07 2.74 9.49
N LEU A 82 3.31 2.46 9.89
CA LEU A 82 4.39 2.10 8.98
C LEU A 82 4.16 0.77 8.29
N LEU A 83 3.69 -0.26 9.01
CA LEU A 83 3.32 -1.54 8.41
C LEU A 83 2.14 -1.38 7.44
N ARG A 84 1.14 -0.55 7.77
CA ARG A 84 0.05 -0.20 6.85
C ARG A 84 0.56 0.54 5.61
N ALA A 85 1.47 1.50 5.78
CA ALA A 85 2.10 2.20 4.67
C ALA A 85 2.86 1.23 3.74
N ALA A 86 3.57 0.24 4.30
CA ALA A 86 4.23 -0.80 3.54
C ALA A 86 3.24 -1.63 2.71
N CYS A 87 2.13 -2.06 3.32
CA CYS A 87 1.04 -2.77 2.62
C CYS A 87 0.51 -1.97 1.42
N TYR A 88 0.29 -0.66 1.60
CA TYR A 88 -0.21 0.21 0.53
C TYR A 88 0.81 0.44 -0.59
N PHE A 89 2.09 0.62 -0.27
CA PHE A 89 3.14 0.71 -1.29
C PHE A 89 3.33 -0.61 -2.06
N MET A 90 3.27 -1.76 -1.38
CA MET A 90 3.27 -3.07 -2.03
C MET A 90 2.10 -3.20 -3.03
N THR A 91 0.92 -2.71 -2.64
CA THR A 91 -0.28 -2.77 -3.48
C THR A 91 -0.20 -1.80 -4.66
N ALA A 92 0.36 -0.61 -4.45
CA ALA A 92 0.59 0.39 -5.50
C ALA A 92 1.47 -0.15 -6.63
N GLU A 93 2.58 -0.81 -6.30
CA GLU A 93 3.55 -1.29 -7.30
C GLU A 93 3.04 -2.47 -8.15
N ARG A 94 1.99 -3.14 -7.68
CA ARG A 94 1.53 -4.43 -8.22
C ARG A 94 1.07 -4.37 -9.68
N MET A 95 0.54 -3.22 -10.12
CA MET A 95 0.07 -3.02 -11.51
C MET A 95 1.15 -2.39 -12.41
N CYS A 96 2.34 -2.10 -11.87
CA CYS A 96 3.43 -1.59 -12.67
C CYS A 96 4.02 -2.67 -13.58
N LYS A 97 4.48 -2.27 -14.77
CA LYS A 97 5.30 -3.13 -15.65
C LYS A 97 6.56 -3.61 -14.90
N SER A 98 7.00 -4.83 -15.18
CA SER A 98 8.10 -5.49 -14.47
C SER A 98 9.42 -4.71 -14.51
N ASN A 99 9.71 -4.04 -15.63
CA ASN A 99 10.90 -3.21 -15.85
C ASN A 99 10.71 -1.72 -15.49
N SER A 100 9.59 -1.34 -14.87
CA SER A 100 9.30 0.05 -14.56
C SER A 100 10.21 0.58 -13.44
N PRO A 101 10.93 1.70 -13.64
CA PRO A 101 11.68 2.36 -12.57
C PRO A 101 10.77 2.81 -11.41
N LEU A 102 9.51 3.14 -11.70
CA LEU A 102 8.51 3.51 -10.69
C LEU A 102 8.23 2.34 -9.75
N ARG A 103 8.12 1.12 -10.30
CA ARG A 103 7.95 -0.11 -9.53
C ARG A 103 9.06 -0.26 -8.48
N LEU A 104 10.32 -0.18 -8.93
CA LEU A 104 11.47 -0.29 -8.04
C LEU A 104 11.51 0.80 -6.97
N LYS A 105 11.16 2.05 -7.33
CA LYS A 105 11.09 3.16 -6.38
C LYS A 105 10.04 2.92 -5.31
N THR A 106 8.85 2.45 -5.69
CA THR A 106 7.76 2.15 -4.75
C THR A 106 8.08 0.94 -3.88
N TYR A 107 8.71 -0.10 -4.45
CA TYR A 107 9.18 -1.26 -3.69
C TYR A 107 10.19 -0.87 -2.60
N LYS A 108 11.12 0.04 -2.90
CA LYS A 108 12.06 0.56 -1.88
C LYS A 108 11.34 1.28 -0.75
N LYS A 109 10.36 2.14 -1.05
CA LYS A 109 9.51 2.79 -0.04
C LYS A 109 8.78 1.78 0.84
N MET A 110 8.27 0.70 0.25
CA MET A 110 7.63 -0.39 0.98
C MET A 110 8.62 -1.03 1.96
N LEU A 111 9.82 -1.41 1.51
CA LEU A 111 10.84 -2.00 2.37
C LEU A 111 11.24 -1.06 3.51
N ASP A 112 11.42 0.24 3.23
CA ASP A 112 11.78 1.24 4.24
C ASP A 112 10.68 1.33 5.31
N CYS A 113 9.41 1.43 4.90
CA CYS A 113 8.29 1.46 5.84
C CYS A 113 8.18 0.17 6.66
N PHE A 114 8.35 -1.00 6.02
CA PHE A 114 8.31 -2.28 6.74
C PHE A 114 9.43 -2.38 7.78
N ASN A 115 10.66 -2.06 7.40
CA ASN A 115 11.83 -2.12 8.29
C ASN A 115 11.71 -1.14 9.46
N LEU A 116 11.20 0.08 9.22
CA LEU A 116 10.94 1.03 10.29
C LEU A 116 9.80 0.54 11.19
N GLY A 117 8.72 -0.01 10.61
CA GLY A 117 7.57 -0.53 11.34
C GLY A 117 7.95 -1.62 12.35
N VAL A 118 8.64 -2.68 11.89
CA VAL A 118 9.08 -3.78 12.77
C VAL A 118 10.04 -3.30 13.86
N ARG A 119 10.90 -2.31 13.57
CA ARG A 119 11.79 -1.70 14.58
C ARG A 119 11.01 -0.92 15.63
N SER A 120 10.01 -0.14 15.21
CA SER A 120 9.15 0.63 16.12
C SER A 120 8.33 -0.28 17.04
N LEU A 121 7.86 -1.43 16.53
CA LEU A 121 7.12 -2.44 17.30
C LEU A 121 8.02 -3.33 18.15
N ARG A 122 9.32 -3.35 17.89
CA ARG A 122 10.30 -4.27 18.49
C ARG A 122 9.99 -5.74 18.21
N ASP A 123 9.47 -6.01 17.02
CA ASP A 123 9.22 -7.37 16.57
C ASP A 123 10.55 -8.14 16.44
N PRO A 124 10.59 -9.44 16.76
CA PRO A 124 11.79 -10.26 16.67
C PRO A 124 12.10 -10.66 15.21
N VAL A 125 12.16 -9.69 14.30
CA VAL A 125 12.37 -9.87 12.86
C VAL A 125 13.75 -9.37 12.47
N THR A 126 14.49 -10.18 11.71
CA THR A 126 15.80 -9.81 11.17
C THR A 126 15.82 -10.01 9.65
N ARG A 127 16.29 -9.02 8.92
CA ARG A 127 16.51 -9.12 7.47
C ARG A 127 17.73 -9.99 7.18
N VAL A 128 17.58 -10.92 6.26
CA VAL A 128 18.66 -11.77 5.75
C VAL A 128 18.89 -11.52 4.26
N GLU A 129 20.14 -11.57 3.83
CA GLU A 129 20.55 -11.56 2.42
C GLU A 129 21.29 -12.88 2.17
N ILE A 130 20.92 -13.58 1.09
CA ILE A 130 21.39 -14.92 0.75
C ILE A 130 22.17 -14.84 -0.55
#